data_AF-A0A957P4J0-F1
#
_entry.id   AF-A0A957P4J0-F1
#
_cell.length_a   1.000
_cell.length_b   1.000
_cell.length_c   1.000
_cell.angle_alpha   90.00
_cell.angle_beta   90.00
_cell.angle_gamma   90.00
#
_symmetry.space_group_name_H-M   'P 1'
#
loop_
_entity.id
_entity.type
_entity.pdbx_description
1 polymer ?
#
loop_
_entity_poly.entity_id
_entity_poly.type
_entity_poly.pdbx_seq_one_letter_code
_entity_poly.pdbx_strand_id
1 'polypeptide(L)'
;VIIMTSNVGAEAVKRGPLGFATPEFDESNYTSGEYSNQLKRLFRPEFLNRIDETIVFDSLNKNEIRQIVMLLMKDIQERLEELGFTVELTEAAATHLSEVGFDPTYGARPLRRLLQRRVENELSKGLLKGDYKTGDHVVVDYDPEAEGENKLVFQVTEQEPILVELPINADDVDA
;
A
#
# COMPACT_ATOMS: atom_id res chain seq x y z
N VAL A 1 11.30 4.34 25.01
CA VAL A 1 11.74 3.61 23.81
C VAL A 1 12.30 4.63 22.82
N ILE A 2 13.56 4.47 22.40
CA ILE A 2 14.20 5.34 21.41
C ILE A 2 14.33 4.51 20.13
N ILE A 3 13.86 5.04 19.00
CA ILE A 3 13.99 4.41 17.68
C ILE A 3 14.81 5.35 16.80
N MET A 4 15.81 4.78 16.12
CA MET A 4 16.67 5.48 15.18
C MET A 4 16.64 4.73 13.85
N THR A 5 16.57 5.45 12.74
CA THR A 5 16.62 4.86 11.39
C THR A 5 17.81 5.42 10.63
N SER A 6 18.39 4.60 9.75
CA SER A 6 19.49 5.02 8.89
C SER A 6 19.42 4.29 7.56
N ASN A 7 19.81 4.98 6.48
CA ASN A 7 19.82 4.41 5.13
C ASN A 7 21.13 3.67 4.81
N VAL A 8 21.86 3.21 5.83
CA VAL A 8 23.11 2.44 5.65
C VAL A 8 22.78 1.15 4.90
N GLY A 9 23.56 0.84 3.86
CA GLY A 9 23.31 -0.31 2.98
C GLY A 9 22.50 0.01 1.72
N ALA A 10 21.75 1.12 1.67
CA ALA A 10 20.94 1.48 0.50
C ALA A 10 21.77 1.76 -0.78
N GLU A 11 23.06 2.13 -0.63
CA GLU A 11 23.97 2.30 -1.77
C GLU A 11 24.45 0.99 -2.38
N ALA A 12 24.51 -0.09 -1.60
CA ALA A 12 24.93 -1.40 -2.11
C ALA A 12 23.87 -1.97 -3.05
N VAL A 13 22.59 -1.79 -2.70
CA VAL A 13 21.42 -2.17 -3.51
C VAL A 13 21.37 -1.43 -4.85
N LYS A 14 21.90 -0.20 -4.91
CA LYS A 14 21.95 0.61 -6.16
C LYS A 14 23.01 0.16 -7.16
N ARG A 15 24.00 -0.65 -6.77
CA ARG A 15 25.05 -1.13 -7.68
C ARG A 15 24.59 -2.38 -8.40
N GLY A 16 23.85 -2.20 -9.49
CA GLY A 16 23.67 -3.25 -10.50
C GLY A 16 25.03 -3.74 -11.04
N PRO A 17 25.10 -4.97 -11.60
CA PRO A 17 26.37 -5.57 -11.99
C PRO A 17 27.07 -4.74 -13.08
N LEU A 18 28.29 -4.28 -12.78
CA LEU A 18 29.22 -3.73 -13.76
C LEU A 18 29.98 -4.89 -14.42
N GLY A 19 29.43 -5.48 -15.48
CA GLY A 19 30.11 -6.51 -16.28
C GLY A 19 29.16 -7.44 -17.05
N PHE A 20 29.65 -8.04 -18.14
CA PHE A 20 28.94 -8.95 -19.06
C PHE A 20 28.56 -10.32 -18.46
N ALA A 21 28.34 -10.41 -17.15
CA ALA A 21 27.77 -11.57 -16.50
C ALA A 21 26.65 -11.07 -15.59
N THR A 22 25.44 -11.54 -15.84
CA THR A 22 24.27 -11.33 -14.99
C THR A 22 24.23 -12.44 -13.93
N PRO A 23 24.73 -12.24 -12.71
CA PRO A 23 23.94 -12.64 -11.56
C PRO A 23 22.92 -11.52 -11.31
N GLU A 24 21.65 -11.86 -11.21
CA GLU A 24 20.69 -10.99 -10.54
C GLU A 24 21.30 -10.59 -9.18
N PHE A 25 21.25 -9.29 -8.85
CA PHE A 25 21.63 -8.83 -7.53
C PHE A 25 20.65 -9.44 -6.53
N ASP A 26 21.07 -10.52 -5.90
CA ASP A 26 20.29 -11.19 -4.86
C ASP A 26 20.60 -10.50 -3.53
N GLU A 27 19.78 -9.51 -3.19
CA GLU A 27 19.86 -8.77 -1.93
C GLU A 27 19.77 -9.70 -0.71
N SER A 28 19.17 -10.89 -0.84
CA SER A 28 19.13 -11.89 0.22
C SER A 28 20.52 -12.45 0.59
N ASN A 29 21.53 -12.29 -0.29
CA ASN A 29 22.92 -12.62 0.01
C ASN A 29 23.70 -11.48 0.68
N TYR A 30 23.15 -10.26 0.77
CA TYR A 30 23.75 -9.15 1.51
C TYR A 30 23.64 -9.45 3.01
N THR A 31 24.66 -10.09 3.56
CA THR A 31 24.58 -10.72 4.89
C THR A 31 24.56 -9.64 5.98
N SER A 32 23.94 -9.91 7.13
CA SER A 32 23.96 -9.03 8.31
C SER A 32 25.37 -8.58 8.72
N GLY A 33 26.40 -9.38 8.37
CA GLY A 33 27.81 -9.02 8.54
C GLY A 33 28.27 -7.82 7.71
N GLU A 34 27.78 -7.65 6.48
CA GLU A 34 28.12 -6.50 5.63
C GLU A 34 27.47 -5.21 6.16
N TYR A 35 26.21 -5.30 6.60
CA TYR A 35 25.55 -4.18 7.30
C TYR A 35 26.28 -3.79 8.58
N SER A 36 26.71 -4.77 9.40
CA SER A 36 27.51 -4.51 10.61
C SER A 36 28.84 -3.81 10.29
N ASN A 37 29.51 -4.21 9.22
CA ASN A 37 30.76 -3.58 8.79
C ASN A 37 30.55 -2.15 8.30
N GLN A 38 29.46 -1.87 7.56
CA GLN A 38 29.12 -0.51 7.14
C GLN A 38 28.75 0.37 8.34
N LEU A 39 27.96 -0.16 9.29
CA LEU A 39 27.60 0.55 10.52
C LEU A 39 28.84 0.93 11.34
N LYS A 40 29.82 0.02 11.48
CA LYS A 40 31.09 0.30 12.18
C LYS A 40 31.97 1.34 11.48
N ARG A 41 31.82 1.53 10.17
CA ARG A 41 32.52 2.59 9.42
C ARG A 41 31.89 3.96 9.65
N LEU A 42 30.57 4.03 9.81
CA LEU A 42 29.82 5.27 9.91
C LEU A 42 29.64 5.74 11.36
N PHE A 43 29.53 4.82 12.31
CA PHE A 43 29.28 5.10 13.71
C PHE A 43 30.44 4.66 14.60
N ARG A 44 30.71 5.44 15.66
CA ARG A 44 31.75 5.11 16.63
C ARG A 44 31.33 3.88 17.47
N PRO A 45 32.27 3.02 17.89
CA PRO A 45 31.96 1.83 18.69
C PRO A 45 31.21 2.14 19.98
N GLU A 46 31.53 3.27 20.64
CA GLU A 46 30.83 3.69 21.86
C GLU A 46 29.33 3.91 21.65
N PHE A 47 28.94 4.40 20.47
CA PHE A 47 27.54 4.59 20.12
C PHE A 47 26.85 3.26 19.83
N LEU A 48 27.49 2.39 19.05
CA LEU A 48 26.95 1.07 18.72
C LEU A 48 26.76 0.20 19.97
N ASN A 49 27.65 0.32 20.96
CA ASN A 49 27.55 -0.37 22.24
C ASN A 49 26.38 0.12 23.13
N ARG A 50 25.66 1.17 22.72
CA ARG A 50 24.43 1.67 23.38
C ARG A 50 23.15 1.24 22.67
N ILE A 51 23.26 0.46 21.59
CA ILE A 51 22.13 -0.05 20.84
C ILE A 51 21.90 -1.50 21.28
N ASP A 52 20.72 -1.77 21.81
CA ASP A 52 20.35 -3.11 22.29
C ASP A 52 20.14 -4.09 21.12
N GLU A 53 19.44 -3.63 20.07
CA GLU A 53 19.09 -4.45 18.91
C GLU A 53 19.20 -3.64 17.61
N THR A 54 19.70 -4.28 16.55
CA THR A 54 19.74 -3.71 15.20
C THR A 54 18.90 -4.58 14.28
N ILE A 55 17.85 -3.99 13.71
CA ILE A 55 16.94 -4.66 12.76
C ILE A 55 17.29 -4.19 11.35
N VAL A 56 17.50 -5.14 10.45
CA VAL A 56 17.68 -4.89 9.01
C VAL A 56 16.33 -5.11 8.33
N PHE A 57 15.92 -4.19 7.46
CA PHE A 57 14.69 -4.31 6.68
C PHE A 57 15.03 -4.90 5.31
N ASP A 58 14.37 -6.00 4.97
CA ASP A 58 14.45 -6.61 3.65
C ASP A 58 13.67 -5.78 2.63
N SER A 59 14.03 -5.93 1.36
CA SER A 59 13.26 -5.35 0.26
C SER A 59 11.87 -5.96 0.16
N LEU A 60 10.91 -5.10 -0.19
CA LEU A 60 9.51 -5.49 -0.32
C LEU A 60 9.33 -6.44 -1.51
N ASN A 61 8.65 -7.56 -1.27
CA ASN A 61 8.21 -8.44 -2.34
C ASN A 61 6.87 -7.98 -2.93
N LYS A 62 6.49 -8.53 -4.09
CA LYS A 62 5.25 -8.17 -4.80
C LYS A 62 3.98 -8.32 -3.95
N ASN A 63 3.90 -9.35 -3.11
CA ASN A 63 2.73 -9.57 -2.26
C ASN A 63 2.64 -8.51 -1.15
N GLU A 64 3.77 -8.12 -0.56
CA GLU A 64 3.83 -7.04 0.44
C GLU A 64 3.45 -5.69 -0.18
N ILE A 65 3.90 -5.41 -1.40
CA ILE A 65 3.53 -4.20 -2.13
C ILE A 65 2.01 -4.16 -2.35
N ARG A 66 1.39 -5.29 -2.73
CA ARG A 66 -0.07 -5.39 -2.86
C ARG A 66 -0.77 -5.16 -1.52
N GLN A 67 -0.27 -5.71 -0.42
CA GLN A 67 -0.81 -5.44 0.91
C GLN A 67 -0.71 -3.96 1.28
N ILE A 68 0.39 -3.30 0.91
CA ILE A 68 0.56 -1.85 1.11
C ILE A 68 -0.47 -1.07 0.28
N VAL A 69 -0.76 -1.48 -0.96
CA VAL A 69 -1.83 -0.86 -1.77
C VAL A 69 -3.18 -0.97 -1.06
N MET A 70 -3.53 -2.16 -0.56
CA MET A 70 -4.78 -2.36 0.19
C MET A 70 -4.82 -1.53 1.47
N LEU A 71 -3.70 -1.42 2.19
CA LEU A 71 -3.61 -0.59 3.39
C LEU A 71 -3.83 0.89 3.07
N LEU A 72 -3.19 1.40 2.01
CA LEU A 72 -3.36 2.78 1.56
C LEU A 72 -4.78 3.07 1.05
N MET A 73 -5.45 2.04 0.50
CA MET A 73 -6.84 2.14 0.09
C MET A 73 -7.77 2.34 1.29
N LYS A 74 -7.47 1.74 2.45
CA LYS A 74 -8.26 1.97 3.68
C LYS A 74 -8.31 3.45 4.08
N ASP A 75 -7.17 4.16 4.01
CA ASP A 75 -7.14 5.60 4.26
C ASP A 75 -8.13 6.36 3.34
N ILE A 76 -8.30 5.91 2.10
CA ILE A 76 -9.22 6.51 1.12
C ILE A 76 -10.67 6.10 1.43
N GLN A 77 -10.91 4.83 1.75
CA GLN A 77 -12.22 4.31 2.13
C GLN A 77 -12.81 5.07 3.32
N GLU A 78 -12.03 5.26 4.39
CA GLU A 78 -12.45 6.00 5.59
C GLU A 78 -12.90 7.43 5.23
N ARG A 79 -12.15 8.14 4.38
CA ARG A 79 -12.51 9.51 3.94
C ARG A 79 -13.79 9.56 3.11
N LEU A 80 -14.06 8.53 2.30
CA LEU A 80 -15.25 8.49 1.45
C LEU A 80 -16.49 8.03 2.23
N GLU A 81 -16.32 7.15 3.21
CA GLU A 81 -17.37 6.77 4.15
C GLU A 81 -17.91 7.98 4.93
N GLU A 82 -17.04 8.91 5.34
CA GLU A 82 -17.45 10.19 5.95
C GLU A 82 -18.32 11.06 5.02
N LEU A 83 -18.17 10.89 3.69
CA LEU A 83 -19.00 11.55 2.67
C LEU A 83 -20.27 10.75 2.33
N GLY A 84 -20.46 9.60 2.96
CA GLY A 84 -21.67 8.79 2.89
C GLY A 84 -21.74 7.84 1.69
N PHE A 85 -20.61 7.45 1.10
CA PHE A 85 -20.56 6.37 0.10
C PHE A 85 -19.32 5.51 0.33
N THR A 86 -19.36 4.27 -0.13
CA THR A 86 -18.29 3.30 0.11
C THR A 86 -17.56 2.98 -1.18
N VAL A 87 -16.31 2.54 -1.06
CA VAL A 87 -15.52 2.11 -2.21
C VAL A 87 -14.78 0.82 -1.87
N GLU A 88 -14.65 -0.07 -2.83
CA GLU A 88 -13.83 -1.28 -2.74
C GLU A 88 -12.82 -1.30 -3.89
N LEU A 89 -11.63 -1.84 -3.63
CA LEU A 89 -10.61 -2.10 -4.64
C LEU A 89 -10.48 -3.61 -4.83
N THR A 90 -10.69 -4.10 -6.05
CA THR A 90 -10.54 -5.54 -6.33
C THR A 90 -9.08 -5.98 -6.25
N GLU A 91 -8.86 -7.28 -6.05
CA GLU A 91 -7.52 -7.89 -6.09
C GLU A 91 -6.82 -7.68 -7.44
N ALA A 92 -7.57 -7.66 -8.54
CA ALA A 92 -7.04 -7.40 -9.88
C ALA A 92 -6.51 -5.96 -10.00
N ALA A 93 -7.29 -4.98 -9.52
CA ALA A 93 -6.88 -3.59 -9.47
C ALA A 93 -5.70 -3.36 -8.52
N ALA A 94 -5.70 -3.99 -7.34
CA ALA A 94 -4.59 -3.91 -6.39
C ALA A 94 -3.30 -4.48 -6.99
N THR A 95 -3.39 -5.59 -7.72
CA THR A 95 -2.25 -6.20 -8.41
C THR A 95 -1.73 -5.26 -9.50
N HIS A 96 -2.59 -4.74 -10.36
CA HIS A 96 -2.18 -3.79 -11.40
C HIS A 96 -1.50 -2.53 -10.83
N LEU A 97 -2.09 -1.93 -9.79
CA LEU A 97 -1.53 -0.76 -9.13
C LEU A 97 -0.19 -1.04 -8.45
N SER A 98 -0.01 -2.24 -7.90
CA SER A 98 1.26 -2.66 -7.30
C SER A 98 2.38 -2.77 -8.35
N GLU A 99 2.06 -3.28 -9.55
CA GLU A 99 3.04 -3.41 -10.63
C GLU A 99 3.43 -2.06 -11.22
N VAL A 100 2.46 -1.16 -11.41
CA VAL A 100 2.70 0.17 -11.99
C VAL A 100 3.39 1.11 -11.00
N GLY A 101 3.07 1.00 -9.71
CA GLY A 101 3.53 1.94 -8.70
C GLY A 101 4.75 1.50 -7.90
N PHE A 102 5.22 0.27 -8.09
CA PHE A 102 6.47 -0.19 -7.49
C PHE A 102 7.68 0.33 -8.27
N ASP A 103 8.61 0.92 -7.54
CA ASP A 103 9.90 1.31 -8.07
C ASP A 103 11.01 0.61 -7.27
N PRO A 104 11.91 -0.18 -7.88
CA PRO A 104 12.98 -0.87 -7.16
C PRO A 104 13.93 0.06 -6.38
N THR A 105 14.06 1.33 -6.80
CA THR A 105 14.91 2.33 -6.16
C THR A 105 14.17 3.07 -5.04
N TYR A 106 12.88 3.35 -5.22
CA TYR A 106 12.08 4.15 -4.29
C TYR A 106 11.11 3.31 -3.44
N GLY A 107 11.06 2.00 -3.64
CA GLY A 107 10.16 1.05 -3.00
C GLY A 107 8.69 1.39 -3.22
N ALA A 108 7.89 1.20 -2.17
CA ALA A 108 6.46 1.51 -2.15
C ALA A 108 6.12 3.02 -2.08
N ARG A 109 7.12 3.91 -1.94
CA ARG A 109 6.89 5.36 -1.72
C ARG A 109 6.04 6.03 -2.83
N PRO A 110 6.17 5.68 -4.12
CA PRO A 110 5.32 6.23 -5.17
C PRO A 110 3.85 5.79 -5.10
N LEU A 111 3.53 4.67 -4.44
CA LEU A 111 2.19 4.08 -4.43
C LEU A 111 1.13 5.04 -3.90
N ARG A 112 1.40 5.75 -2.79
CA ARG A 112 0.45 6.70 -2.22
C ARG A 112 0.03 7.77 -3.23
N ARG A 113 1.00 8.31 -3.98
CA ARG A 113 0.73 9.30 -5.03
C ARG A 113 0.02 8.70 -6.24
N LEU A 114 0.32 7.45 -6.58
CA LEU A 114 -0.36 6.72 -7.65
C LEU A 114 -1.84 6.51 -7.31
N LEU A 115 -2.16 5.98 -6.12
CA LEU A 115 -3.54 5.78 -5.66
C LEU A 115 -4.30 7.10 -5.61
N GLN A 116 -3.70 8.15 -5.05
CA GLN A 116 -4.33 9.47 -5.02
C GLN A 116 -4.70 9.95 -6.44
N ARG A 117 -3.79 9.78 -7.40
CA ARG A 117 -4.01 10.25 -8.78
C ARG A 117 -4.98 9.40 -9.57
N ARG A 118 -4.88 8.07 -9.46
CA ARG A 118 -5.63 7.13 -10.30
C ARG A 118 -6.97 6.70 -9.71
N VAL A 119 -7.11 6.78 -8.38
CA VAL A 119 -8.30 6.32 -7.67
C VAL A 119 -9.00 7.51 -7.02
N GLU A 120 -8.39 8.16 -6.02
CA GLU A 120 -9.05 9.21 -5.22
C GLU A 120 -9.50 10.40 -6.07
N ASN A 121 -8.66 10.88 -7.00
CA ASN A 121 -9.01 11.98 -7.89
C ASN A 121 -10.14 11.62 -8.88
N GLU A 122 -10.17 10.40 -9.40
CA GLU A 122 -11.23 9.97 -10.34
C GLU A 122 -12.56 9.78 -9.61
N LEU A 123 -12.54 9.20 -8.40
CA LEU A 123 -13.71 9.14 -7.52
C LEU A 123 -14.23 10.54 -7.19
N SER A 124 -13.34 11.47 -6.84
CA SER A 124 -13.70 12.86 -6.55
C SER A 124 -14.34 13.55 -7.77
N LYS A 125 -13.81 13.33 -8.98
CA LYS A 125 -14.39 13.87 -10.21
C LYS A 125 -15.79 13.31 -10.48
N GLY A 126 -15.99 12.00 -10.32
CA GLY A 126 -17.30 11.37 -10.49
C GLY A 126 -18.32 11.91 -9.48
N LEU A 127 -17.90 12.09 -8.23
CA LEU A 127 -18.75 12.69 -7.20
C LEU A 127 -19.15 14.13 -7.56
N LEU A 128 -18.21 14.95 -8.03
CA LEU A 128 -18.49 16.34 -8.46
C LEU A 128 -19.39 16.43 -9.69
N LYS A 129 -19.35 15.42 -10.58
CA LYS A 129 -20.26 15.33 -11.73
C LYS A 129 -21.67 14.86 -11.33
N GLY A 130 -21.82 14.27 -10.15
CA GLY A 130 -23.06 13.64 -9.70
C GLY A 130 -23.24 12.21 -10.19
N ASP A 131 -22.15 11.55 -10.60
CA ASP A 131 -22.17 10.14 -11.03
C ASP A 131 -22.41 9.18 -9.85
N TYR A 132 -22.12 9.63 -8.61
CA TYR A 132 -22.31 8.89 -7.37
C TYR A 132 -23.24 9.64 -6.41
N LYS A 133 -24.06 8.88 -5.69
CA LYS A 133 -24.98 9.38 -4.66
C LYS A 133 -24.61 8.82 -3.29
N THR A 134 -25.09 9.49 -2.25
CA THR A 134 -25.01 8.98 -0.88
C THR A 134 -25.69 7.61 -0.80
N GLY A 135 -24.99 6.63 -0.22
CA GLY A 135 -25.40 5.24 -0.10
C GLY A 135 -24.83 4.33 -1.19
N ASP A 136 -24.21 4.88 -2.24
CA ASP A 136 -23.63 4.06 -3.30
C ASP A 136 -22.38 3.31 -2.83
N HIS A 137 -22.14 2.15 -3.44
CA HIS A 137 -20.92 1.38 -3.29
C HIS A 137 -20.19 1.29 -4.62
N VAL A 138 -18.98 1.86 -4.69
CA VAL A 138 -18.18 1.89 -5.91
C VAL A 138 -17.14 0.78 -5.86
N VAL A 139 -17.17 -0.13 -6.82
CA VAL A 139 -16.14 -1.15 -7.01
C VAL A 139 -15.14 -0.63 -8.06
N VAL A 140 -13.87 -0.57 -7.66
CA VAL A 140 -12.75 -0.20 -8.52
C VAL A 140 -12.06 -1.48 -8.98
N ASP A 141 -12.20 -1.79 -10.26
CA ASP A 141 -11.63 -3.00 -10.87
C ASP A 141 -10.63 -2.65 -11.98
N TYR A 142 -9.85 -3.64 -12.41
CA TYR A 142 -8.90 -3.53 -13.51
C TYR A 142 -9.41 -4.28 -14.73
N ASP A 143 -9.57 -3.56 -15.84
CA ASP A 143 -9.93 -4.13 -17.14
C ASP A 143 -8.82 -3.82 -18.15
N PRO A 144 -8.13 -4.84 -18.68
CA PRO A 144 -7.04 -4.65 -19.63
C PRO A 144 -7.49 -3.99 -20.96
N GLU A 145 -8.77 -4.09 -21.31
CA GLU A 145 -9.37 -3.56 -22.54
C GLU A 145 -10.05 -2.20 -22.36
N ALA A 146 -10.10 -1.67 -21.13
CA ALA A 146 -10.73 -0.39 -20.85
C ALA A 146 -9.99 0.79 -21.52
N GLU A 147 -10.75 1.74 -22.05
CA GLU A 147 -10.22 2.97 -22.66
C GLU A 147 -9.68 3.93 -21.58
N GLY A 148 -8.39 4.27 -21.67
CA GLY A 148 -7.73 5.26 -20.82
C GLY A 148 -6.37 4.81 -20.30
N GLU A 149 -5.51 5.76 -19.91
CA GLU A 149 -4.15 5.49 -19.41
C GLU A 149 -4.11 4.65 -18.12
N ASN A 150 -5.23 4.61 -17.38
CA ASN A 150 -5.29 3.98 -16.07
C ASN A 150 -5.83 2.54 -16.09
N LYS A 151 -6.56 2.12 -17.14
CA LYS A 151 -7.20 0.78 -17.25
C LYS A 151 -8.03 0.36 -16.02
N LEU A 152 -8.45 1.34 -15.21
CA LEU A 152 -9.29 1.12 -14.05
C LEU A 152 -10.73 1.46 -14.42
N VAL A 153 -11.65 0.60 -14.02
CA VAL A 153 -13.10 0.80 -14.20
C VAL A 153 -13.74 1.02 -12.83
N PHE A 154 -14.70 1.94 -12.79
CA PHE A 154 -15.42 2.32 -11.58
C PHE A 154 -16.89 1.96 -11.79
N GLN A 155 -17.39 0.98 -11.03
CA GLN A 155 -18.75 0.47 -11.18
C GLN A 155 -19.53 0.69 -9.89
N VAL A 156 -20.68 1.35 -10.00
CA VAL A 156 -21.60 1.49 -8.87
C VAL A 156 -22.38 0.19 -8.74
N THR A 157 -22.35 -0.38 -7.54
CA THR A 157 -23.13 -1.55 -7.18
C THR A 157 -24.12 -1.13 -6.09
N GLU A 158 -25.35 -1.63 -6.17
CA GLU A 158 -26.30 -1.49 -5.07
C GLU A 158 -25.82 -2.35 -3.90
N GLN A 159 -25.58 -1.75 -2.73
CA GLN A 159 -25.36 -2.53 -1.52
C GLN A 159 -26.64 -3.27 -1.18
N GLU A 160 -26.58 -4.60 -1.02
CA GLU A 160 -27.65 -5.32 -0.33
C GLU A 160 -27.80 -4.71 1.07
N PRO A 161 -29.01 -4.36 1.50
CA PRO A 161 -29.21 -3.71 2.79
C PRO A 161 -28.65 -4.61 3.89
N ILE A 162 -27.77 -4.05 4.71
CA ILE A 162 -27.28 -4.71 5.92
C ILE A 162 -28.52 -5.10 6.74
N LEU A 163 -28.76 -6.41 6.89
CA LEU A 163 -29.75 -6.93 7.83
C LEU A 163 -29.30 -6.55 9.23
N VAL A 164 -29.78 -5.40 9.71
CA VAL A 164 -29.68 -5.05 11.12
C VAL A 164 -30.68 -5.95 11.83
N GLU A 165 -30.19 -7.04 12.42
CA GLU A 165 -30.95 -7.75 13.46
C GLU A 165 -31.09 -6.80 14.64
N LEU A 166 -32.21 -6.06 14.67
CA LEU A 166 -32.60 -5.31 15.85
C LEU A 166 -32.75 -6.31 17.00
N PRO A 167 -32.08 -6.11 18.15
CA PRO A 167 -32.37 -6.89 19.33
C PRO A 167 -33.81 -6.58 19.73
N ILE A 168 -34.71 -7.49 19.42
CA ILE A 168 -36.06 -7.53 19.98
C ILE A 168 -35.87 -7.79 21.48
N ASN A 169 -35.94 -6.72 22.30
CA ASN A 169 -36.09 -6.88 23.74
C ASN A 169 -37.46 -7.53 23.97
N ALA A 170 -37.44 -8.80 24.35
CA ALA A 170 -38.60 -9.61 24.64
C ALA A 170 -39.21 -9.32 26.03
N ASP A 171 -39.12 -8.08 26.52
CA ASP A 171 -39.56 -7.71 27.88
C ASP A 171 -40.70 -6.67 27.91
N ASP A 172 -41.25 -6.23 26.77
CA ASP A 172 -42.45 -5.36 26.72
C ASP A 172 -43.75 -6.12 26.39
N VAL A 173 -43.78 -7.42 26.71
CA VAL A 173 -45.04 -8.19 26.74
C VAL A 173 -45.11 -8.96 28.06
N ASP A 174 -45.34 -8.25 29.16
CA ASP A 174 -46.42 -8.66 30.07
C ASP A 174 -46.75 -7.56 31.09
N ALA A 175 -48.07 -7.52 31.35
CA ALA A 175 -48.86 -6.67 32.24
C ALA A 175 -48.35 -6.52 33.68
#